data_AF-A0A2J7QX20-F1
#
_entry.id   AF-A0A2J7QX20-F1
#
_cell.length_a   1.000
_cell.length_b   1.000
_cell.length_c   1.000
_cell.angle_alpha   90.00
_cell.angle_beta   90.00
_cell.angle_gamma   90.00
#
_symmetry.space_group_name_H-M   'P 1'
#
loop_
_entity.id
_entity.type
_entity.pdbx_description
1 polymer ?
#
loop_
_entity_poly.entity_id
_entity_poly.type
_entity_poly.pdbx_seq_one_letter_code
_entity_poly.pdbx_strand_id
1 'polypeptide(L)'
;MIGTWNVTTLNQAGKLDNLKTEMQKNEVSVLGVSEVRWKGQGEIRSGHYTVYYSGGERAERGVAIVVHKSVVRSVRFQKRRPTWDLEKLYAQR
;
A
#
# COMPACT_ATOMS: atom_id res chain seq x y z
N MET A 1 -11.70 11.00 -7.61
CA MET A 1 -12.61 10.40 -6.61
C MET A 1 -11.83 9.51 -5.65
N ILE A 2 -12.23 9.41 -4.37
CA ILE A 2 -11.60 8.56 -3.33
C ILE A 2 -12.63 7.53 -2.85
N GLY A 3 -12.22 6.27 -2.67
CA GLY A 3 -13.10 5.21 -2.17
C GLY A 3 -12.37 4.21 -1.25
N THR A 4 -13.13 3.31 -0.63
CA THR A 4 -12.62 2.21 0.19
C THR A 4 -13.28 0.90 -0.22
N TRP A 5 -12.50 -0.18 -0.40
CA TRP A 5 -13.03 -1.50 -0.72
C TRP A 5 -12.36 -2.58 0.14
N ASN A 6 -13.18 -3.34 0.88
CA ASN A 6 -12.74 -4.59 1.49
C ASN A 6 -12.75 -5.72 0.44
N VAL A 7 -11.57 -6.21 0.06
CA VAL A 7 -11.39 -7.25 -0.97
C VAL A 7 -11.13 -8.65 -0.40
N THR A 8 -11.18 -8.79 0.93
CA THR A 8 -10.97 -10.01 1.75
C THR A 8 -9.58 -10.66 1.64
N THR A 9 -8.90 -10.57 0.49
CA THR A 9 -7.49 -10.89 0.29
C THR A 9 -7.02 -10.37 -1.08
N LEU A 10 -5.86 -9.72 -1.15
CA LEU A 10 -5.13 -9.47 -2.42
C LEU A 10 -4.02 -10.48 -2.69
N ASN A 11 -3.88 -11.50 -1.84
CA ASN A 11 -2.79 -12.48 -1.93
C ASN A 11 -2.99 -13.55 -3.03
N GLN A 12 -4.09 -13.45 -3.79
CA GLN A 12 -4.37 -14.34 -4.92
C GLN A 12 -3.93 -13.67 -6.23
N ALA A 13 -3.23 -14.41 -7.09
CA ALA A 13 -2.83 -13.91 -8.40
C ALA A 13 -4.05 -13.41 -9.20
N GLY A 14 -3.91 -12.26 -9.87
CA GLY A 14 -4.95 -11.65 -10.70
C GLY A 14 -5.97 -10.77 -9.96
N LYS A 15 -6.10 -10.85 -8.63
CA LYS A 15 -7.03 -9.96 -7.89
C LYS A 15 -6.65 -8.50 -7.97
N LEU A 16 -5.35 -8.19 -7.99
CA LEU A 16 -4.87 -6.83 -8.16
C LEU A 16 -5.23 -6.26 -9.54
N ASP A 17 -5.26 -7.10 -10.58
CA ASP A 17 -5.65 -6.71 -11.94
C ASP A 17 -7.16 -6.45 -12.06
N ASN A 18 -7.98 -7.28 -11.40
CA ASN A 18 -9.41 -7.01 -11.27
C ASN A 18 -9.66 -5.69 -10.53
N LEU A 19 -8.94 -5.44 -9.43
CA LEU A 19 -9.04 -4.19 -8.68
C LEU A 19 -8.71 -2.97 -9.55
N LYS A 20 -7.61 -3.03 -10.31
CA LYS A 20 -7.21 -1.96 -11.24
C LYS A 20 -8.27 -1.71 -12.33
N THR A 21 -8.89 -2.78 -12.83
CA THR A 21 -9.97 -2.70 -13.83
C THR A 21 -11.20 -1.99 -13.26
N GLU A 22 -11.61 -2.33 -12.04
CA GLU A 22 -12.75 -1.68 -11.39
C GLU A 22 -12.47 -0.24 -10.99
N MET A 23 -11.24 0.07 -10.55
CA MET A 23 -10.83 1.46 -10.33
C MET A 23 -10.92 2.30 -11.61
N GLN A 24 -10.54 1.72 -12.75
CA GLN A 24 -10.64 2.40 -14.04
C GLN A 24 -12.10 2.62 -14.46
N LYS A 25 -12.95 1.59 -14.35
CA LYS A 25 -14.39 1.69 -14.69
C LYS A 25 -15.12 2.73 -13.84
N ASN A 26 -14.78 2.83 -12.57
CA ASN A 26 -15.43 3.74 -11.63
C ASN A 26 -14.67 5.07 -11.46
N GLU A 27 -13.66 5.34 -12.29
CA GLU A 27 -12.85 6.57 -12.25
C GLU A 27 -12.28 6.91 -10.85
N VAL A 28 -11.94 5.87 -10.08
CA VAL A 28 -11.40 6.00 -8.72
C VAL A 28 -9.91 6.29 -8.81
N SER A 29 -9.51 7.44 -8.27
CA SER A 29 -8.13 7.92 -8.32
C SER A 29 -7.32 7.42 -7.12
N VAL A 30 -7.98 7.18 -5.98
CA VAL A 30 -7.38 6.65 -4.75
C VAL A 30 -8.33 5.63 -4.14
N LEU A 31 -7.84 4.42 -3.87
CA LEU A 31 -8.61 3.35 -3.25
C LEU A 31 -7.89 2.81 -2.01
N GLY A 32 -8.55 2.85 -0.87
CA GLY A 32 -8.12 2.14 0.34
C GLY A 32 -8.56 0.68 0.30
N VAL A 33 -7.64 -0.23 0.61
CA VAL A 33 -7.85 -1.68 0.61
C VAL A 33 -7.45 -2.25 1.95
N SER A 34 -8.34 -3.03 2.55
CA SER A 34 -8.08 -3.76 3.80
C SER A 34 -7.91 -5.25 3.55
N GLU A 35 -7.34 -5.97 4.52
CA GLU A 35 -7.09 -7.42 4.47
C GLU A 35 -6.16 -7.86 3.32
N VAL A 36 -5.15 -7.06 3.01
CA VAL A 36 -4.21 -7.34 1.92
C VAL A 36 -3.40 -8.61 2.19
N ARG A 37 -3.10 -8.91 3.46
CA ARG A 37 -2.35 -10.10 3.90
C ARG A 37 -0.97 -10.21 3.24
N TRP A 38 -0.28 -9.09 3.08
CA TRP A 38 1.12 -9.04 2.63
C TRP A 38 2.08 -8.83 3.81
N LYS A 39 3.32 -9.26 3.67
CA LYS A 39 4.36 -9.08 4.71
C LYS A 39 5.07 -7.74 4.55
N GLY A 40 5.35 -7.09 5.70
CA GLY A 40 6.15 -5.87 5.76
C GLY A 40 5.44 -4.65 5.16
N GLN A 41 6.22 -3.61 4.86
CA GLN A 41 5.72 -2.35 4.33
C GLN A 41 6.52 -1.94 3.09
N GLY A 42 5.86 -1.34 2.11
CA GLY A 42 6.52 -1.00 0.86
C GLY A 42 5.64 -0.27 -0.15
N GLU A 43 6.22 -0.11 -1.33
CA GLU A 43 5.61 0.49 -2.50
C GLU A 43 5.76 -0.48 -3.67
N ILE A 44 4.67 -0.72 -4.40
CA ILE A 44 4.67 -1.52 -5.63
C ILE A 44 4.11 -0.64 -6.75
N ARG A 45 4.90 -0.45 -7.81
CA ARG A 45 4.43 0.23 -9.02
C ARG A 45 3.96 -0.82 -10.02
N SER A 46 2.74 -0.66 -10.51
CA SER A 46 2.13 -1.58 -11.48
C SER A 46 1.32 -0.78 -12.50
N GLY A 47 1.88 -0.61 -13.70
CA GLY A 47 1.26 0.16 -14.78
C GLY A 47 0.97 1.61 -14.37
N HIS A 48 -0.30 1.99 -14.37
CA HIS A 48 -0.76 3.34 -14.04
C HIS A 48 -1.03 3.57 -12.55
N TYR A 49 -0.80 2.55 -11.71
CA TYR A 49 -1.12 2.60 -10.29
C TYR A 49 0.13 2.34 -9.44
N THR A 50 0.16 3.01 -8.29
CA THR A 50 1.13 2.77 -7.22
C THR A 50 0.40 2.25 -6.00
N VAL A 51 0.84 1.13 -5.46
CA VAL A 51 0.27 0.50 -4.27
C VAL A 51 1.22 0.75 -3.11
N TYR A 52 0.78 1.49 -2.11
CA TYR A 52 1.46 1.61 -0.83
C TYR A 52 0.83 0.62 0.12
N TYR A 53 1.63 -0.23 0.76
CA TYR A 53 1.09 -1.25 1.65
C TYR A 53 1.84 -1.29 2.98
N SER A 54 1.12 -1.73 4.00
CA SER A 54 1.65 -1.99 5.33
C SER A 54 0.95 -3.21 5.90
N GLY A 55 1.70 -4.28 6.11
CA GLY A 55 1.27 -5.53 6.71
C GLY A 55 2.23 -6.03 7.76
N GLY A 56 1.76 -6.98 8.58
CA GLY A 56 2.54 -7.59 9.66
C GLY A 56 3.49 -8.69 9.16
N GLU A 57 4.38 -9.17 10.04
CA GLU A 57 5.35 -10.23 9.71
C GLU A 57 4.70 -11.56 9.29
N ARG A 58 3.51 -11.84 9.84
CA ARG A 58 2.79 -13.10 9.60
C ARG A 58 1.80 -13.05 8.44
N ALA A 59 1.71 -11.94 7.69
CA ALA A 59 0.73 -11.79 6.60
C ALA A 59 -0.74 -12.01 7.01
N GLU A 60 -1.07 -11.89 8.30
CA GLU A 60 -2.45 -12.12 8.79
C GLU A 60 -3.32 -10.87 8.69
N ARG A 61 -2.69 -9.69 8.71
CA ARG A 61 -3.31 -8.36 8.68
C ARG A 61 -2.57 -7.49 7.66
N GLY A 62 -3.23 -6.48 7.15
CA GLY A 62 -2.56 -5.49 6.30
C GLY A 62 -3.53 -4.58 5.57
N VAL A 63 -3.05 -3.39 5.30
CA VAL A 63 -3.76 -2.38 4.51
C VAL A 63 -2.90 -1.99 3.32
N ALA A 64 -3.57 -1.57 2.25
CA ALA A 64 -2.93 -0.92 1.13
C ALA A 64 -3.75 0.28 0.66
N ILE A 65 -3.07 1.23 0.05
CA ILE A 65 -3.68 2.32 -0.69
C ILE A 65 -3.18 2.20 -2.12
N VAL A 66 -4.12 2.07 -3.06
CA VAL A 66 -3.85 2.05 -4.49
C VAL A 66 -4.12 3.45 -5.04
N VAL A 67 -3.12 4.03 -5.69
CA VAL A 67 -3.12 5.43 -6.12
C VAL A 67 -2.85 5.49 -7.61
N HIS A 68 -3.72 6.16 -8.37
CA HIS A 68 -3.49 6.40 -9.79
C HIS A 68 -2.35 7.40 -10.00
N LYS A 69 -1.57 7.22 -11.08
CA LYS A 69 -0.39 8.06 -11.40
C LYS A 69 -0.70 9.54 -11.54
N SER A 70 -1.95 9.91 -11.86
CA SER A 70 -2.35 11.32 -11.97
C SER A 70 -2.29 12.06 -10.63
N VAL A 71 -2.47 11.35 -9.51
CA VAL A 71 -2.53 11.93 -8.16
C VAL A 71 -1.37 11.48 -7.27
N VAL A 72 -0.48 10.60 -7.75
CA VAL A 72 0.65 10.06 -6.97
C VAL A 72 1.60 11.14 -6.46
N ARG A 73 1.77 12.25 -7.21
CA ARG A 73 2.62 13.38 -6.79
C ARG A 73 2.11 14.09 -5.54
N SER A 74 0.82 13.94 -5.23
CA SER A 74 0.19 14.51 -4.04
C SER A 74 0.20 13.56 -2.84
N VAL A 75 0.74 12.34 -2.99
CA VAL A 75 0.81 11.34 -1.94
C VAL A 75 2.23 11.21 -1.42
N ARG A 76 2.41 11.30 -0.10
CA ARG A 76 3.69 11.08 0.58
C ARG A 76 3.59 9.86 1.49
N PHE A 77 4.31 8.79 1.13
CA PHE A 77 4.46 7.63 2.01
C PHE A 77 5.63 7.84 2.96
N GLN A 78 5.36 7.87 4.26
CA GLN A 78 6.39 8.05 5.29
C GLN A 78 6.57 6.75 6.07
N LYS A 79 7.71 6.09 5.85
CA LYS A 79 8.14 5.00 6.73
C LYS A 79 8.51 5.60 8.08
N ARG A 80 7.88 5.13 9.17
CA ARG A 80 8.33 5.50 10.52
C ARG A 80 9.77 4.98 10.71
N ARG A 81 10.66 5.87 11.17
CA ARG A 81 12.00 5.45 11.58
C ARG A 81 11.88 4.63 12.87
N PRO A 82 12.52 3.46 12.97
CA PRO A 82 12.54 2.71 14.22
C PRO A 82 13.32 3.48 15.29
N THR A 83 12.84 3.46 16.53
CA THR A 83 13.44 4.21 17.66
C THR A 83 14.87 3.77 17.98
N TRP A 84 15.21 2.51 17.70
CA TRP A 84 16.55 1.93 17.91
C TRP A 84 17.64 2.43 16.94
N ASP A 85 17.29 3.17 15.88
CA ASP A 85 18.31 3.85 15.06
C ASP A 85 18.99 5.00 15.83
N LEU A 86 18.32 5.62 16.79
CA LEU A 86 18.90 6.67 17.62
C LEU A 86 19.93 6.10 18.59
N GLU A 87 19.65 4.95 19.21
CA GLU A 87 20.59 4.27 20.10
C GLU A 87 21.88 3.85 19.39
N LYS A 88 21.78 3.43 18.11
CA LYS A 88 22.97 3.13 17.28
C LYS A 88 23.79 4.36 16.92
N LEU A 89 23.14 5.51 16.72
CA LEU A 89 23.80 6.80 16.48
C LEU A 89 24.53 7.33 17.73
N TYR A 90 24.01 7.07 18.93
CA TYR A 90 24.68 7.42 20.18
C TYR A 90 25.76 6.40 20.59
N ALA A 91 25.64 5.13 20.21
CA ALA A 91 26.66 4.10 20.45
C ALA A 91 27.92 4.24 19.58
N GLN A 92 27.92 5.16 18.61
CA GLN A 92 29.05 5.47 17.74
C GLN A 92 29.82 6.75 18.14
N ARG A 93 29.56 7.28 19.35
CA ARG A 93 30.18 8.48 19.88
C ARG A 93 30.99 8.21 21.14
#